data_AF-S4R9E0-F1
#
_entry.id   AF-S4R9E0-F1
#
_cell.length_a   1.000
_cell.length_b   1.000
_cell.length_c   1.000
_cell.angle_alpha   90.00
_cell.angle_beta   90.00
_cell.angle_gamma   90.00
#
_symmetry.space_group_name_H-M   'P 1'
#
loop_
_entity.id
_entity.type
_entity.pdbx_description
1 polymer ?
#
loop_
_entity_poly.entity_id
_entity_poly.type
_entity_poly.pdbx_seq_one_letter_code
_entity_poly.pdbx_strand_id
1 'polypeptide(L)'
;LEYRISEALKGNGFDDLERCLAEDDSVHVVSRYDKHVLINLDTLIQKELDQKNFTNVALLLRCLLLYNKLDRNSVLRLMRDGVLSKMAKWFKQVIELHTKDKSSQSAVIVVFGYFFEAISMFAGFNKEAGNTLVIGSLFYILCDLVVHPMVDFFVQLDAINKINMLLNPANQLVKKQLSNAEETKQLMKVWGRHLPYAGDYELQLGLTEALCRLTKEKVRLELSKQWFAMEFIVTAFKAIKDSDFETDCRKFLNTVNGILGEKRSVITFPCIAVYLEDYELKMPRDDKLEHFWIDFNNVSHRISFFIADEDEEDLWETISLPENIIVEYSVEVRSKMQVVMITMLSPVSSAKKNGNRVTIHFDKSFDILTALGNVF
;
A
#
# COMPACT_ATOMS: atom_id res chain seq x y z
N LEU A 1 -19.13 -0.74 -24.10
CA LEU A 1 -17.95 -1.49 -23.59
C LEU A 1 -17.77 -2.83 -24.29
N GLU A 2 -18.72 -3.76 -24.19
CA GLU A 2 -18.66 -5.09 -24.81
C GLU A 2 -18.26 -5.09 -26.29
N TYR A 3 -18.96 -4.30 -27.13
CA TYR A 3 -18.62 -4.14 -28.54
C TYR A 3 -17.16 -3.68 -28.74
N ARG A 4 -16.69 -2.70 -27.96
CA ARG A 4 -15.32 -2.17 -28.07
C ARG A 4 -14.27 -3.22 -27.67
N ILE A 5 -14.54 -4.03 -26.64
CA ILE A 5 -13.68 -5.17 -26.26
C ILE A 5 -13.64 -6.21 -27.39
N SER A 6 -14.78 -6.51 -28.02
CA SER A 6 -14.84 -7.42 -29.16
C SER A 6 -14.11 -6.89 -30.41
N GLU A 7 -14.14 -5.58 -30.67
CA GLU A 7 -13.36 -4.98 -31.76
C GLU A 7 -11.86 -4.95 -31.44
N ALA A 8 -11.48 -4.73 -30.18
CA ALA A 8 -10.08 -4.79 -29.75
C ALA A 8 -9.47 -6.19 -29.95
N LEU A 9 -10.24 -7.26 -29.73
CA LEU A 9 -9.83 -8.62 -30.06
C LEU A 9 -9.49 -8.82 -31.54
N LYS A 10 -10.19 -8.10 -32.44
CA LYS A 10 -9.94 -8.14 -33.89
C LYS A 10 -8.74 -7.29 -34.33
N GLY A 11 -8.12 -6.56 -33.41
CA GLY A 11 -6.88 -5.80 -33.64
C GLY A 11 -7.02 -4.29 -33.84
N ASN A 12 -8.25 -3.74 -33.86
CA ASN A 12 -8.50 -2.33 -34.23
C ASN A 12 -9.20 -1.49 -33.14
N GLY A 13 -9.24 -1.96 -31.88
CA GLY A 13 -10.15 -1.39 -30.86
C GLY A 13 -9.51 -0.70 -29.66
N PHE A 14 -8.17 -0.65 -29.54
CA PHE A 14 -7.52 -0.06 -28.36
C PHE A 14 -7.67 1.47 -28.30
N ASP A 15 -7.49 2.18 -29.42
CA ASP A 15 -7.74 3.64 -29.49
C ASP A 15 -9.18 3.99 -29.12
N ASP A 16 -10.14 3.19 -29.57
CA ASP A 16 -11.56 3.39 -29.25
C ASP A 16 -11.88 3.03 -27.80
N LEU A 17 -11.18 2.06 -27.19
CA LEU A 17 -11.27 1.77 -25.76
C LEU A 17 -10.69 2.92 -24.93
N GLU A 18 -9.56 3.48 -25.36
CA GLU A 18 -8.92 4.61 -24.68
C GLU A 18 -9.80 5.86 -24.73
N ARG A 19 -10.35 6.20 -25.90
CA ARG A 19 -11.37 7.27 -26.01
C ARG A 19 -12.59 6.99 -25.14
N CYS A 20 -13.05 5.73 -25.06
CA CYS A 20 -14.15 5.32 -24.18
C CYS A 20 -13.87 5.56 -22.70
N LEU A 21 -12.61 5.60 -22.30
CA LEU A 21 -12.23 5.75 -20.90
C LEU A 21 -11.80 7.18 -20.59
N ALA A 22 -11.61 8.02 -21.60
CA ALA A 22 -11.33 9.45 -21.47
C ALA A 22 -12.62 10.30 -21.39
N GLU A 23 -13.73 9.79 -21.91
CA GLU A 23 -15.06 10.38 -21.75
C GLU A 23 -15.55 10.25 -20.29
N ASP A 24 -16.37 11.21 -19.83
CA ASP A 24 -16.86 11.28 -18.44
C ASP A 24 -17.47 9.94 -18.00
N ASP A 25 -17.08 9.47 -16.82
CA ASP A 25 -17.55 8.22 -16.22
C ASP A 25 -19.09 8.11 -16.20
N SER A 26 -19.81 9.22 -16.12
CA SER A 26 -21.27 9.28 -16.18
C SER A 26 -21.88 8.83 -17.52
N VAL A 27 -21.08 8.82 -18.60
CA VAL A 27 -21.51 8.45 -19.96
C VAL A 27 -21.45 6.92 -20.18
N HIS A 28 -20.61 6.22 -19.42
CA HIS A 28 -20.40 4.77 -19.57
C HIS A 28 -21.23 3.96 -18.59
N VAL A 29 -22.54 3.96 -18.78
CA VAL A 29 -23.42 3.04 -18.05
C VAL A 29 -23.31 1.65 -18.68
N VAL A 30 -22.46 0.80 -18.11
CA VAL A 30 -22.59 -0.65 -18.31
C VAL A 30 -23.94 -1.01 -17.68
N SER A 31 -24.94 -1.35 -18.50
CA SER A 31 -26.30 -1.56 -18.00
C SER A 31 -26.52 -3.00 -17.51
N ARG A 32 -25.77 -3.97 -18.05
CA ARG A 32 -25.84 -5.40 -17.70
C ARG A 32 -24.49 -6.09 -17.93
N TYR A 33 -24.25 -7.15 -17.17
CA TYR A 33 -23.14 -8.07 -17.38
C TYR A 33 -23.55 -9.24 -18.30
N ASP A 34 -22.72 -9.51 -19.32
CA ASP A 34 -22.73 -10.70 -20.17
C ASP A 34 -21.42 -11.49 -19.97
N LYS A 35 -21.53 -12.81 -19.82
CA LYS A 35 -20.42 -13.73 -19.61
C LYS A 35 -19.40 -13.73 -20.75
N HIS A 36 -19.85 -13.51 -21.98
CA HIS A 36 -18.97 -13.43 -23.14
C HIS A 36 -17.98 -12.27 -23.02
N VAL A 37 -18.33 -11.19 -22.33
CA VAL A 37 -17.41 -10.08 -22.08
C VAL A 37 -16.23 -10.52 -21.22
N LEU A 38 -16.47 -11.29 -20.16
CA LEU A 38 -15.38 -11.79 -19.31
C LEU A 38 -14.46 -12.75 -20.08
N ILE A 39 -15.01 -13.58 -20.96
CA ILE A 39 -14.23 -14.48 -21.83
C ILE A 39 -13.37 -13.68 -22.80
N ASN A 40 -13.95 -12.66 -23.42
CA ASN A 40 -13.25 -11.78 -24.35
C ASN A 40 -12.14 -10.98 -23.66
N LEU A 41 -12.44 -10.42 -22.49
CA LEU A 41 -11.48 -9.69 -21.68
C LEU A 41 -10.29 -10.57 -21.28
N ASP A 42 -10.56 -11.80 -20.83
CA ASP A 42 -9.52 -12.76 -20.46
C ASP A 42 -8.63 -13.15 -21.64
N THR A 43 -9.23 -13.38 -22.79
CA THR A 43 -8.51 -13.74 -24.02
C THR A 43 -7.62 -12.57 -24.46
N LEU A 44 -8.13 -11.35 -24.40
CA LEU A 44 -7.40 -10.16 -24.79
C LEU A 44 -6.27 -9.85 -23.81
N ILE A 45 -6.51 -9.91 -22.49
CA ILE A 45 -5.46 -9.73 -21.48
C ILE A 45 -4.35 -10.76 -21.66
N GLN A 46 -4.67 -12.04 -21.88
CA GLN A 46 -3.66 -13.07 -22.12
C GLN A 46 -2.83 -12.78 -23.37
N LYS A 47 -3.47 -12.37 -24.48
CA LYS A 47 -2.79 -11.98 -25.71
C LYS A 47 -1.82 -10.81 -25.50
N GLU A 48 -2.25 -9.78 -24.79
CA GLU A 48 -1.41 -8.61 -24.51
C GLU A 48 -0.27 -8.94 -23.53
N LEU A 49 -0.51 -9.81 -22.54
CA LEU A 49 0.54 -10.32 -21.64
C LEU A 49 1.59 -11.14 -22.39
N ASP A 50 1.18 -12.00 -23.33
CA ASP A 50 2.11 -12.78 -24.16
C ASP A 50 3.01 -11.88 -25.02
N GLN A 51 2.49 -10.71 -25.40
CA GLN A 51 3.22 -9.66 -26.12
C GLN A 51 3.95 -8.67 -25.19
N LYS A 52 3.84 -8.84 -23.87
CA LYS A 52 4.34 -7.92 -22.84
C LYS A 52 3.83 -6.48 -22.98
N ASN A 53 2.64 -6.29 -23.54
CA ASN A 53 2.03 -4.97 -23.71
C ASN A 53 1.27 -4.56 -22.44
N PHE A 54 2.01 -4.17 -21.40
CA PHE A 54 1.45 -3.81 -20.09
C PHE A 54 0.54 -2.58 -20.14
N THR A 55 0.76 -1.65 -21.06
CA THR A 55 -0.13 -0.48 -21.25
C THR A 55 -1.54 -0.93 -21.65
N ASN A 56 -1.64 -1.87 -22.59
CA ASN A 56 -2.93 -2.42 -23.00
C ASN A 56 -3.56 -3.28 -21.88
N VAL A 57 -2.76 -4.04 -21.13
CA VAL A 57 -3.25 -4.78 -19.96
C VAL A 57 -3.85 -3.83 -18.92
N ALA A 58 -3.19 -2.72 -18.63
CA ALA A 58 -3.68 -1.70 -17.71
C ALA A 58 -5.02 -1.11 -18.19
N LEU A 59 -5.14 -0.79 -19.48
CA LEU A 59 -6.38 -0.29 -20.08
C LEU A 59 -7.55 -1.29 -19.92
N LEU A 60 -7.28 -2.59 -20.11
CA LEU A 60 -8.26 -3.65 -19.98
C LEU A 60 -8.68 -3.89 -18.52
N LEU A 61 -7.75 -3.78 -17.56
CA LEU A 61 -8.09 -3.78 -16.15
C LEU A 61 -8.92 -2.55 -15.76
N ARG A 62 -8.60 -1.38 -16.32
CA ARG A 62 -9.44 -0.18 -16.15
C ARG A 62 -10.86 -0.40 -16.70
N CYS A 63 -11.01 -1.09 -17.83
CA CYS A 63 -12.32 -1.49 -18.34
C CYS A 63 -13.10 -2.36 -17.34
N LEU A 64 -12.42 -3.22 -16.59
CA LEU A 64 -13.06 -4.04 -15.55
C LEU A 64 -13.62 -3.19 -14.41
N LEU A 65 -13.02 -2.04 -14.11
CA LEU A 65 -13.50 -1.13 -13.06
C LEU A 65 -14.83 -0.44 -13.41
N LEU A 66 -15.16 -0.31 -14.70
CA LEU A 66 -16.46 0.20 -15.13
C LEU A 66 -17.64 -0.67 -14.63
N TYR A 67 -17.37 -1.93 -14.26
CA TYR A 67 -18.37 -2.82 -13.66
C TYR A 67 -18.76 -2.42 -12.24
N ASN A 68 -18.06 -1.47 -11.60
CA ASN A 68 -18.48 -0.89 -10.32
C ASN A 68 -19.85 -0.19 -10.42
N LYS A 69 -20.23 0.27 -11.62
CA LYS A 69 -21.49 0.98 -11.88
C LYS A 69 -22.69 0.05 -12.10
N LEU A 70 -22.48 -1.27 -12.03
CA LEU A 70 -23.54 -2.26 -12.24
C LEU A 70 -24.38 -2.51 -11.00
N ASP A 71 -25.57 -3.06 -11.22
CA ASP A 71 -26.42 -3.57 -10.16
C ASP A 71 -25.77 -4.76 -9.41
N ARG A 72 -26.24 -4.97 -8.17
CA ARG A 72 -25.72 -6.01 -7.26
C ARG A 72 -25.65 -7.40 -7.87
N ASN A 73 -26.66 -7.79 -8.64
CA ASN A 73 -26.71 -9.13 -9.21
C ASN A 73 -25.70 -9.29 -10.35
N SER A 74 -25.41 -8.23 -11.09
CA SER A 74 -24.47 -8.30 -12.21
C SER A 74 -23.02 -8.49 -11.76
N VAL A 75 -22.56 -7.79 -10.72
CA VAL A 75 -21.19 -8.02 -10.18
C VAL A 75 -21.08 -9.38 -9.49
N LEU A 76 -22.13 -9.85 -8.79
CA LEU A 76 -22.14 -11.21 -8.23
C LEU A 76 -22.07 -12.28 -9.31
N ARG A 77 -22.74 -12.08 -10.46
CA ARG A 77 -22.62 -12.97 -11.62
C ARG A 77 -21.21 -12.95 -12.19
N LEU A 78 -20.60 -11.77 -12.33
CA LEU A 78 -19.21 -11.62 -12.77
C LEU A 78 -18.23 -12.37 -11.83
N MET A 79 -18.42 -12.26 -10.51
CA MET A 79 -17.67 -13.04 -9.52
C MET A 79 -17.88 -14.55 -9.68
N ARG A 80 -19.15 -14.99 -9.81
CA ARG A 80 -19.52 -16.40 -9.98
C ARG A 80 -18.95 -17.00 -11.27
N ASP A 81 -18.83 -16.21 -12.33
CA ASP A 81 -18.19 -16.63 -13.58
C ASP A 81 -16.65 -16.63 -13.52
N GLY A 82 -16.08 -16.33 -12.35
CA GLY A 82 -14.67 -16.60 -12.05
C GLY A 82 -13.72 -15.45 -12.34
N VAL A 83 -14.18 -14.20 -12.36
CA VAL A 83 -13.30 -13.04 -12.57
C VAL A 83 -12.12 -13.01 -11.59
N LEU A 84 -12.34 -13.36 -10.31
CA LEU A 84 -11.28 -13.36 -9.30
C LEU A 84 -10.20 -14.42 -9.58
N SER A 85 -10.60 -15.59 -10.09
CA SER A 85 -9.67 -16.64 -10.51
C SER A 85 -8.86 -16.22 -11.73
N LYS A 86 -9.49 -15.51 -12.67
CA LYS A 86 -8.79 -14.95 -13.83
C LYS A 86 -7.82 -13.84 -13.43
N MET A 87 -8.23 -12.93 -12.55
CA MET A 87 -7.36 -11.92 -11.95
C MET A 87 -6.14 -12.56 -11.27
N ALA A 88 -6.34 -13.61 -10.47
CA ALA A 88 -5.25 -14.36 -9.85
C ALA A 88 -4.23 -14.90 -10.87
N LYS A 89 -4.72 -15.41 -12.01
CA LYS A 89 -3.86 -15.89 -13.12
C LYS A 89 -3.09 -14.72 -13.77
N TRP A 90 -3.79 -13.64 -14.13
CA TRP A 90 -3.16 -12.47 -14.76
C TRP A 90 -2.11 -11.84 -13.85
N PHE A 91 -2.40 -11.72 -12.56
CA PHE A 91 -1.50 -11.16 -11.55
C PHE A 91 -0.18 -11.95 -11.49
N LYS A 92 -0.26 -13.29 -11.40
CA LYS A 92 0.93 -14.15 -11.42
C LYS A 92 1.73 -14.01 -12.71
N GLN A 93 1.05 -13.97 -13.86
CA GLN A 93 1.70 -13.82 -15.15
C GLN A 93 2.42 -12.45 -15.27
N VAL A 94 1.85 -11.36 -14.75
CA VAL A 94 2.51 -10.06 -14.70
C VAL A 94 3.79 -10.12 -13.88
N ILE A 95 3.77 -10.73 -12.68
CA ILE A 95 4.97 -10.90 -11.85
C ILE A 95 6.03 -11.72 -12.57
N GLU A 96 5.65 -12.86 -13.18
CA GLU A 96 6.57 -13.74 -13.89
C GLU A 96 7.25 -13.04 -15.08
N LEU A 97 6.49 -12.26 -15.86
CA LEU A 97 7.01 -11.52 -16.99
C LEU A 97 7.90 -10.35 -16.54
N HIS A 98 7.48 -9.59 -15.54
CA HIS A 98 8.23 -8.47 -15.00
C HIS A 98 9.56 -8.91 -14.38
N THR A 99 9.57 -10.06 -13.68
CA THR A 99 10.79 -10.62 -13.08
C THR A 99 11.82 -11.03 -14.13
N LYS A 100 11.38 -11.43 -15.33
CA LYS A 100 12.27 -11.77 -16.46
C LYS A 100 12.78 -10.54 -17.21
N ASP A 101 12.05 -9.43 -17.16
CA ASP A 101 12.30 -8.24 -17.96
C ASP A 101 11.73 -6.98 -17.30
N LYS A 102 12.63 -6.15 -16.77
CA LYS A 102 12.28 -4.92 -16.04
C LYS A 102 12.11 -3.69 -16.93
N SER A 103 12.25 -3.83 -18.26
CA SER A 103 12.18 -2.68 -19.20
C SER A 103 10.86 -1.89 -19.13
N SER A 104 9.79 -2.51 -18.64
CA SER A 104 8.44 -1.93 -18.56
C SER A 104 7.97 -1.65 -17.12
N GLN A 105 8.88 -1.38 -16.17
CA GLN A 105 8.54 -1.20 -14.74
C GLN A 105 7.41 -0.18 -14.51
N SER A 106 7.48 1.01 -15.12
CA SER A 106 6.45 2.03 -14.95
C SER A 106 5.06 1.56 -15.39
N ALA A 107 4.96 0.83 -16.51
CA ALA A 107 3.69 0.28 -16.97
C ALA A 107 3.17 -0.85 -16.06
N VAL A 108 4.07 -1.67 -15.50
CA VAL A 108 3.73 -2.72 -14.54
C VAL A 108 3.18 -2.13 -13.23
N ILE A 109 3.74 -1.02 -12.74
CA ILE A 109 3.20 -0.30 -11.57
C ILE A 109 1.75 0.14 -11.83
N VAL A 110 1.46 0.69 -13.01
CA VAL A 110 0.10 1.09 -13.40
C VAL A 110 -0.85 -0.11 -13.46
N VAL A 111 -0.39 -1.26 -13.99
CA VAL A 111 -1.15 -2.52 -13.99
C VAL A 111 -1.53 -2.94 -12.57
N PHE A 112 -0.59 -2.88 -11.62
CA PHE A 112 -0.87 -3.21 -10.21
C PHE A 112 -1.84 -2.22 -9.57
N GLY A 113 -1.74 -0.91 -9.87
CA GLY A 113 -2.71 0.09 -9.44
C GLY A 113 -4.15 -0.32 -9.78
N TYR A 114 -4.42 -0.68 -11.04
CA TYR A 114 -5.75 -1.15 -11.44
C TYR A 114 -6.15 -2.50 -10.83
N PHE A 115 -5.20 -3.41 -10.57
CA PHE A 115 -5.50 -4.63 -9.80
C PHE A 115 -5.96 -4.30 -8.38
N PHE A 116 -5.28 -3.39 -7.70
CA PHE A 116 -5.60 -2.97 -6.35
C PHE A 116 -6.93 -2.24 -6.25
N GLU A 117 -7.25 -1.38 -7.23
CA GLU A 117 -8.58 -0.78 -7.38
C GLU A 117 -9.67 -1.84 -7.59
N ALA A 118 -9.42 -2.83 -8.44
CA ALA A 118 -10.37 -3.92 -8.68
C ALA A 118 -10.59 -4.77 -7.42
N ILE A 119 -9.53 -5.05 -6.66
CA ILE A 119 -9.60 -5.72 -5.34
C ILE A 119 -10.52 -4.94 -4.40
N SER A 120 -10.32 -3.62 -4.28
CA SER A 120 -11.16 -2.76 -3.44
C SER A 120 -12.62 -2.76 -3.90
N MET A 121 -12.87 -2.62 -5.21
CA MET A 121 -14.21 -2.69 -5.79
C MET A 121 -14.91 -4.01 -5.41
N PHE A 122 -14.28 -5.15 -5.68
CA PHE A 122 -14.86 -6.46 -5.45
C PHE A 122 -15.05 -6.77 -3.95
N ALA A 123 -14.11 -6.35 -3.10
CA ALA A 123 -14.22 -6.54 -1.66
C ALA A 123 -15.36 -5.71 -1.06
N GLY A 124 -15.52 -4.45 -1.49
CA GLY A 124 -16.53 -3.53 -0.98
C GLY A 124 -17.95 -3.82 -1.45
N PHE A 125 -18.10 -4.43 -2.62
CA PHE A 125 -19.39 -4.52 -3.31
C PHE A 125 -20.50 -5.27 -2.54
N ASN A 126 -20.14 -6.29 -1.75
CA ASN A 126 -21.09 -7.06 -0.96
C ASN A 126 -20.66 -7.19 0.51
N LYS A 127 -20.03 -6.14 1.04
CA LYS A 127 -19.46 -6.11 2.39
C LYS A 127 -18.70 -7.42 2.69
N GLU A 128 -19.18 -8.20 3.63
CA GLU A 128 -18.54 -9.43 4.13
C GLU A 128 -18.39 -10.53 3.07
N ALA A 129 -19.40 -10.76 2.22
CA ALA A 129 -19.37 -11.87 1.26
C ALA A 129 -18.40 -11.59 0.09
N GLY A 130 -18.40 -10.35 -0.42
CA GLY A 130 -17.44 -9.91 -1.44
C GLY A 130 -16.01 -10.00 -0.92
N ASN A 131 -15.79 -9.44 0.28
CA ASN A 131 -14.50 -9.51 0.97
C ASN A 131 -14.00 -10.95 1.16
N THR A 132 -14.87 -11.87 1.59
CA THR A 132 -14.53 -13.28 1.80
C THR A 132 -14.12 -13.98 0.48
N LEU A 133 -14.81 -13.70 -0.63
CA LEU A 133 -14.45 -14.25 -1.95
C LEU A 133 -13.10 -13.72 -2.44
N VAL A 134 -12.83 -12.43 -2.23
CA VAL A 134 -11.54 -11.82 -2.58
C VAL A 134 -10.42 -12.41 -1.75
N ILE A 135 -10.58 -12.53 -0.42
CA ILE A 135 -9.62 -13.20 0.46
C ILE A 135 -9.34 -14.62 -0.04
N GLY A 136 -10.39 -15.41 -0.30
CA GLY A 136 -10.23 -16.80 -0.75
C GLY A 136 -9.52 -16.96 -2.09
N SER A 137 -9.48 -15.91 -2.92
CA SER A 137 -8.91 -15.96 -4.27
C SER A 137 -7.53 -15.31 -4.38
N LEU A 138 -7.28 -14.23 -3.63
CA LEU A 138 -6.14 -13.33 -3.86
C LEU A 138 -5.25 -13.13 -2.64
N PHE A 139 -5.66 -13.54 -1.43
CA PHE A 139 -4.90 -13.28 -0.19
C PHE A 139 -3.44 -13.72 -0.29
N TYR A 140 -3.18 -14.98 -0.64
CA TYR A 140 -1.82 -15.51 -0.70
C TYR A 140 -0.96 -14.86 -1.79
N ILE A 141 -1.57 -14.45 -2.91
CA ILE A 141 -0.87 -13.74 -3.99
C ILE A 141 -0.40 -12.37 -3.50
N LEU A 142 -1.27 -11.65 -2.76
CA LEU A 142 -0.89 -10.40 -2.12
C LEU A 142 0.21 -10.63 -1.08
N CYS A 143 0.11 -11.70 -0.28
CA CYS A 143 1.10 -11.98 0.76
C CYS A 143 2.50 -12.23 0.21
N ASP A 144 2.60 -12.95 -0.91
CA ASP A 144 3.86 -13.19 -1.61
C ASP A 144 4.41 -11.87 -2.19
N LEU A 145 3.52 -10.99 -2.68
CA LEU A 145 3.91 -9.71 -3.28
C LEU A 145 4.58 -8.76 -2.28
N VAL A 146 4.08 -8.69 -1.04
CA VAL A 146 4.56 -7.77 0.01
C VAL A 146 6.07 -7.87 0.26
N VAL A 147 6.67 -9.05 0.06
CA VAL A 147 8.09 -9.30 0.32
C VAL A 147 8.85 -9.70 -0.94
N HIS A 148 8.26 -9.47 -2.12
CA HIS A 148 8.82 -9.94 -3.38
C HIS A 148 10.00 -9.04 -3.81
N PRO A 149 11.25 -9.52 -3.83
CA PRO A 149 12.45 -8.68 -3.95
C PRO A 149 12.60 -8.00 -5.32
N MET A 150 11.86 -8.46 -6.34
CA MET A 150 11.92 -7.91 -7.69
C MET A 150 10.77 -6.96 -8.02
N VAL A 151 9.85 -6.74 -7.07
CA VAL A 151 8.68 -5.87 -7.25
C VAL A 151 8.97 -4.52 -6.62
N ASP A 152 8.47 -3.47 -7.29
CA ASP A 152 8.57 -2.09 -6.84
C ASP A 152 8.07 -1.90 -5.40
N PHE A 153 8.74 -1.07 -4.62
CA PHE A 153 8.40 -0.83 -3.22
C PHE A 153 6.94 -0.35 -3.05
N PHE A 154 6.46 0.57 -3.88
CA PHE A 154 5.11 1.11 -3.72
C PHE A 154 4.05 0.05 -4.02
N VAL A 155 4.36 -0.91 -4.91
CA VAL A 155 3.49 -2.06 -5.14
C VAL A 155 3.47 -3.01 -3.92
N GLN A 156 4.59 -3.18 -3.22
CA GLN A 156 4.63 -3.94 -1.96
C GLN A 156 3.81 -3.24 -0.87
N LEU A 157 3.94 -1.92 -0.75
CA LEU A 157 3.20 -1.09 0.20
C LEU A 157 1.68 -1.15 -0.06
N ASP A 158 1.26 -1.02 -1.32
CA ASP A 158 -0.16 -1.16 -1.67
C ASP A 158 -0.67 -2.58 -1.40
N ALA A 159 0.14 -3.62 -1.63
CA ALA A 159 -0.24 -4.99 -1.33
C ALA A 159 -0.53 -5.20 0.15
N ILE A 160 0.33 -4.69 1.05
CA ILE A 160 0.08 -4.81 2.50
C ILE A 160 -1.13 -3.99 2.93
N ASN A 161 -1.34 -2.80 2.35
CA ASN A 161 -2.52 -1.98 2.59
C ASN A 161 -3.80 -2.71 2.15
N LYS A 162 -3.79 -3.40 1.01
CA LYS A 162 -4.92 -4.23 0.59
C LYS A 162 -5.14 -5.44 1.50
N ILE A 163 -4.08 -6.07 2.00
CA ILE A 163 -4.21 -7.14 2.99
C ILE A 163 -4.91 -6.64 4.25
N ASN A 164 -4.48 -5.51 4.82
CA ASN A 164 -5.11 -4.95 6.02
C ASN A 164 -6.55 -4.49 5.76
N MET A 165 -6.81 -3.88 4.61
CA MET A 165 -8.17 -3.55 4.16
C MET A 165 -9.08 -4.78 4.11
N LEU A 166 -8.58 -5.92 3.61
CA LEU A 166 -9.35 -7.17 3.54
C LEU A 166 -9.53 -7.82 4.93
N LEU A 167 -8.47 -7.83 5.74
CA LEU A 167 -8.49 -8.43 7.07
C LEU A 167 -9.31 -7.61 8.08
N ASN A 168 -9.47 -6.30 7.88
CA ASN A 168 -10.20 -5.46 8.81
C ASN A 168 -11.67 -5.89 9.00
N PRO A 169 -12.51 -5.87 7.96
CA PRO A 169 -13.90 -6.30 8.05
C PRO A 169 -14.08 -7.83 8.03
N ALA A 170 -13.00 -8.63 7.89
CA ALA A 170 -13.11 -10.08 7.86
C ALA A 170 -13.66 -10.63 9.19
N ASN A 171 -14.64 -11.54 9.08
CA ASN A 171 -15.28 -12.15 10.24
C ASN A 171 -14.33 -13.09 10.99
N GLN A 172 -14.73 -13.47 12.21
CA GLN A 172 -13.92 -14.33 13.09
C GLN A 172 -13.71 -15.74 12.52
N LEU A 173 -14.61 -16.25 11.68
CA LEU A 173 -14.47 -17.56 11.05
C LEU A 173 -13.33 -17.55 10.02
N VAL A 174 -13.33 -16.57 9.12
CA VAL A 174 -12.29 -16.36 8.10
C VAL A 174 -10.95 -16.11 8.77
N LYS A 175 -10.88 -15.21 9.76
CA LYS A 175 -9.65 -14.95 10.52
C LYS A 175 -9.12 -16.21 11.20
N LYS A 176 -9.99 -17.03 11.81
CA LYS A 176 -9.60 -18.30 12.44
C LYS A 176 -9.10 -19.32 11.41
N GLN A 177 -9.73 -19.40 10.23
CA GLN A 177 -9.27 -20.27 9.14
C GLN A 177 -7.88 -19.87 8.66
N LEU A 178 -7.68 -18.58 8.36
CA LEU A 178 -6.39 -18.05 7.94
C LEU A 178 -5.31 -18.29 9.00
N SER A 179 -5.56 -17.91 10.25
CA SER A 179 -4.61 -18.05 11.36
C SER A 179 -4.16 -19.50 11.61
N ASN A 180 -5.04 -20.47 11.36
CA ASN A 180 -4.74 -21.88 11.57
C ASN A 180 -4.05 -22.56 10.38
N ALA A 181 -4.18 -22.00 9.17
CA ALA A 181 -3.55 -22.54 7.97
C ALA A 181 -2.02 -22.51 8.08
N GLU A 182 -1.36 -23.58 7.63
CA GLU A 182 0.09 -23.70 7.77
C GLU A 182 0.80 -22.72 6.83
N GLU A 183 0.27 -22.52 5.63
CA GLU A 183 0.73 -21.54 4.66
C GLU A 183 0.77 -20.13 5.26
N THR A 184 -0.31 -19.71 5.94
CA THR A 184 -0.36 -18.42 6.65
C THR A 184 0.66 -18.34 7.78
N LYS A 185 0.85 -19.41 8.55
CA LYS A 185 1.86 -19.42 9.63
C LYS A 185 3.28 -19.25 9.09
N GLN A 186 3.60 -19.86 7.95
CA GLN A 186 4.89 -19.67 7.29
C GLN A 186 5.03 -18.25 6.75
N LEU A 187 3.98 -17.68 6.15
CA LEU A 187 3.98 -16.29 5.70
C LEU A 187 4.20 -15.30 6.86
N MET A 188 3.55 -15.50 8.00
CA MET A 188 3.77 -14.65 9.18
C MET A 188 5.21 -14.72 9.68
N LYS A 189 5.90 -15.86 9.56
CA LYS A 189 7.35 -15.96 9.86
C LYS A 189 8.19 -15.18 8.86
N VAL A 190 7.85 -15.24 7.58
CA VAL A 190 8.55 -14.46 6.53
C VAL A 190 8.38 -12.96 6.78
N TRP A 191 7.16 -12.50 7.02
CA TRP A 191 6.85 -11.11 7.36
C TRP A 191 7.55 -10.65 8.63
N GLY A 192 7.51 -11.44 9.70
CA GLY A 192 8.19 -11.12 10.95
C GLY A 192 9.71 -10.97 10.81
N ARG A 193 10.33 -11.79 9.96
CA ARG A 193 11.77 -11.67 9.64
C ARG A 193 12.06 -10.46 8.76
N HIS A 194 11.15 -10.11 7.86
CA HIS A 194 11.30 -8.99 6.93
C HIS A 194 11.07 -7.64 7.63
N LEU A 195 10.11 -7.55 8.55
CA LEU A 195 9.65 -6.32 9.20
C LEU A 195 10.80 -5.42 9.71
N PRO A 196 11.79 -5.88 10.49
CA PRO A 196 12.87 -5.00 10.97
C PRO A 196 13.70 -4.36 9.85
N TYR A 197 13.71 -4.95 8.66
CA TYR A 197 14.53 -4.55 7.52
C TYR A 197 13.72 -4.00 6.35
N ALA A 198 12.39 -3.89 6.49
CA ALA A 198 11.50 -3.40 5.43
C ALA A 198 11.89 -2.02 4.89
N GLY A 199 12.54 -1.19 5.72
CA GLY A 199 13.17 0.06 5.31
C GLY A 199 12.23 1.19 4.92
N ASP A 200 10.97 1.02 5.30
CA ASP A 200 9.95 2.05 5.25
C ASP A 200 8.99 1.87 6.43
N TYR A 201 8.72 2.97 7.14
CA TYR A 201 7.88 2.95 8.33
C TYR A 201 6.45 2.48 8.02
N GLU A 202 5.84 2.90 6.91
CA GLU A 202 4.47 2.50 6.58
C GLU A 202 4.39 1.02 6.22
N LEU A 203 5.40 0.48 5.54
CA LEU A 203 5.47 -0.97 5.29
C LEU A 203 5.65 -1.75 6.61
N GLN A 204 6.49 -1.25 7.53
CA GLN A 204 6.65 -1.84 8.86
C GLN A 204 5.35 -1.82 9.67
N LEU A 205 4.62 -0.70 9.64
CA LEU A 205 3.31 -0.53 10.26
C LEU A 205 2.31 -1.54 9.68
N GLY A 206 2.20 -1.59 8.34
CA GLY A 206 1.28 -2.50 7.66
C GLY A 206 1.56 -3.97 7.97
N LEU A 207 2.83 -4.39 8.00
CA LEU A 207 3.22 -5.74 8.39
C LEU A 207 2.85 -6.04 9.84
N THR A 208 3.11 -5.10 10.75
CA THR A 208 2.76 -5.23 12.18
C THR A 208 1.25 -5.37 12.36
N GLU A 209 0.46 -4.54 11.67
CA GLU A 209 -1.00 -4.58 11.68
C GLU A 209 -1.51 -5.93 11.15
N ALA A 210 -0.99 -6.41 10.02
CA ALA A 210 -1.41 -7.68 9.44
C ALA A 210 -1.12 -8.86 10.38
N LEU A 211 0.06 -8.89 11.00
CA LEU A 211 0.41 -9.88 12.03
C LEU A 211 -0.56 -9.82 13.23
N CYS A 212 -0.93 -8.61 13.68
CA CYS A 212 -1.89 -8.44 14.76
C CYS A 212 -3.30 -8.89 14.35
N ARG A 213 -3.77 -8.56 13.15
CA ARG A 213 -5.10 -8.96 12.65
C ARG A 213 -5.25 -10.47 12.42
N LEU A 214 -4.16 -11.15 12.07
CA LEU A 214 -4.11 -12.60 11.86
C LEU A 214 -3.95 -13.40 13.16
N THR A 215 -3.66 -12.75 14.28
CA THR A 215 -3.42 -13.42 15.55
C THR A 215 -4.30 -12.85 16.65
N LYS A 216 -4.32 -13.53 17.80
CA LYS A 216 -4.97 -13.00 19.00
C LYS A 216 -3.87 -12.52 19.93
N GLU A 217 -4.10 -11.42 20.61
CA GLU A 217 -3.17 -10.87 21.62
C GLU A 217 -2.61 -11.94 22.55
N LYS A 218 -3.47 -12.80 23.09
CA LYS A 218 -3.10 -13.89 24.02
C LYS A 218 -2.10 -14.93 23.48
N VAL A 219 -1.97 -15.08 22.15
CA VAL A 219 -1.03 -16.02 21.54
C VAL A 219 0.15 -15.33 20.85
N ARG A 220 0.14 -13.99 20.75
CA ARG A 220 1.19 -13.22 20.07
C ARG A 220 2.58 -13.48 20.64
N LEU A 221 2.70 -13.68 21.95
CA LEU A 221 4.00 -13.99 22.58
C LEU A 221 4.63 -15.28 22.02
N GLU A 222 3.88 -16.37 21.93
CA GLU A 222 4.43 -17.64 21.46
C GLU A 222 4.70 -17.64 19.96
N LEU A 223 3.92 -16.90 19.19
CA LEU A 223 4.12 -16.77 17.75
C LEU A 223 5.29 -15.84 17.42
N SER A 224 5.42 -14.70 18.10
CA SER A 224 6.48 -13.73 17.87
C SER A 224 7.89 -14.29 18.11
N LYS A 225 8.06 -15.25 19.03
CA LYS A 225 9.31 -16.02 19.18
C LYS A 225 9.77 -16.75 17.91
N GLN A 226 8.84 -17.09 17.02
CA GLN A 226 9.15 -17.73 15.74
C GLN A 226 9.37 -16.72 14.61
N TRP A 227 8.93 -15.48 14.81
CA TRP A 227 8.98 -14.39 13.85
C TRP A 227 10.26 -13.58 13.98
N PHE A 228 10.64 -13.27 15.21
CA PHE A 228 11.78 -12.40 15.51
C PHE A 228 12.90 -13.19 16.18
N ALA A 229 14.13 -12.95 15.74
CA ALA A 229 15.32 -13.59 16.32
C ALA A 229 15.73 -12.98 17.68
N MET A 230 15.39 -11.71 17.92
CA MET A 230 15.81 -10.98 19.12
C MET A 230 14.70 -10.98 20.18
N GLU A 231 15.00 -11.48 21.38
CA GLU A 231 14.04 -11.56 22.50
C GLU A 231 13.46 -10.18 22.91
N PHE A 232 14.26 -9.13 22.75
CA PHE A 232 13.79 -7.77 23.01
C PHE A 232 12.68 -7.34 22.04
N ILE A 233 12.78 -7.68 20.75
CA ILE A 233 11.73 -7.42 19.76
C ILE A 233 10.48 -8.25 20.07
N VAL A 234 10.64 -9.52 20.47
CA VAL A 234 9.52 -10.37 20.93
C VAL A 234 8.78 -9.72 22.10
N THR A 235 9.52 -9.20 23.07
CA THR A 235 8.96 -8.53 24.25
C THR A 235 8.23 -7.24 23.89
N ALA A 236 8.83 -6.42 23.02
CA ALA A 236 8.21 -5.18 22.53
C ALA A 236 6.94 -5.47 21.71
N PHE A 237 6.96 -6.48 20.84
CA PHE A 237 5.81 -6.86 20.02
C PHE A 237 4.64 -7.37 20.89
N LYS A 238 4.93 -8.14 21.94
CA LYS A 238 3.92 -8.59 22.91
C LYS A 238 3.18 -7.41 23.57
N ALA A 239 3.85 -6.28 23.75
CA ALA A 239 3.28 -5.13 24.45
C ALA A 239 2.19 -4.40 23.65
N ILE A 240 2.06 -4.67 22.33
CA ILE A 240 1.02 -4.10 21.49
C ILE A 240 -0.35 -4.62 21.90
N LYS A 241 -1.24 -3.72 22.30
CA LYS A 241 -2.65 -4.01 22.58
C LYS A 241 -3.51 -3.73 21.37
N ASP A 242 -4.51 -4.58 21.14
CA ASP A 242 -5.45 -4.35 20.02
C ASP A 242 -6.26 -3.06 20.19
N SER A 243 -6.52 -2.64 21.43
CA SER A 243 -7.28 -1.42 21.74
C SER A 243 -6.49 -0.12 21.56
N ASP A 244 -5.17 -0.20 21.58
CA ASP A 244 -4.25 0.95 21.54
C ASP A 244 -3.24 0.81 20.40
N PHE A 245 -3.62 0.09 19.34
CA PHE A 245 -2.71 -0.40 18.31
C PHE A 245 -1.84 0.70 17.71
N GLU A 246 -2.40 1.84 17.32
CA GLU A 246 -1.67 2.92 16.65
C GLU A 246 -0.47 3.42 17.47
N THR A 247 -0.70 3.75 18.74
CA THR A 247 0.35 4.28 19.62
C THR A 247 1.32 3.22 20.11
N ASP A 248 0.83 2.02 20.43
CA ASP A 248 1.70 0.92 20.84
C ASP A 248 2.57 0.42 19.66
N CYS A 249 2.03 0.42 18.44
CA CYS A 249 2.77 0.07 17.24
C CYS A 249 3.88 1.09 16.95
N ARG A 250 3.61 2.39 17.10
CA ARG A 250 4.67 3.42 17.00
C ARG A 250 5.79 3.19 18.02
N LYS A 251 5.46 2.88 19.28
CA LYS A 251 6.45 2.55 20.32
C LYS A 251 7.26 1.30 19.96
N PHE A 252 6.59 0.26 19.48
CA PHE A 252 7.22 -0.97 19.02
C PHE A 252 8.19 -0.71 17.86
N LEU A 253 7.78 0.00 16.81
CA LEU A 253 8.62 0.26 15.63
C LEU A 253 9.80 1.17 15.94
N ASN A 254 9.60 2.21 16.76
CA ASN A 254 10.73 3.03 17.25
C ASN A 254 11.74 2.17 18.03
N THR A 255 11.26 1.20 18.82
CA THR A 255 12.10 0.25 19.56
C THR A 255 12.87 -0.68 18.63
N VAL A 256 12.20 -1.24 17.62
CA VAL A 256 12.80 -2.11 16.59
C VAL A 256 13.87 -1.37 15.80
N ASN A 257 13.55 -0.18 15.29
CA ASN A 257 14.49 0.61 14.49
C ASN A 257 15.65 1.13 15.36
N GLY A 258 15.41 1.45 16.64
CA GLY A 258 16.44 1.86 17.59
C GLY A 258 17.46 0.77 17.89
N ILE A 259 17.01 -0.48 18.15
CA ILE A 259 17.93 -1.57 18.55
C ILE A 259 18.82 -2.06 17.40
N LEU A 260 18.43 -1.83 16.14
CA LEU A 260 19.24 -2.16 14.98
C LEU A 260 20.48 -1.25 14.83
N GLY A 261 20.52 -0.11 15.52
CA GLY A 261 21.66 0.81 15.48
C GLY A 261 21.97 1.26 14.06
N GLU A 262 23.22 1.10 13.62
CA GLU A 262 23.67 1.45 12.26
C GLU A 262 23.03 0.60 11.15
N LYS A 263 22.45 -0.57 11.48
CA LYS A 263 21.80 -1.46 10.50
C LYS A 263 20.33 -1.10 10.24
N ARG A 264 19.79 -0.09 10.93
CA ARG A 264 18.41 0.33 10.73
C ARG A 264 18.23 0.92 9.34
N SER A 265 17.14 0.55 8.69
CA SER A 265 16.74 1.10 7.38
C SER A 265 15.65 2.17 7.48
N VAL A 266 15.19 2.45 8.70
CA VAL A 266 14.30 3.58 9.02
C VAL A 266 14.91 4.35 10.20
N ILE A 267 15.05 5.66 10.04
CA ILE A 267 15.45 6.57 11.11
C ILE A 267 14.25 7.46 11.44
N THR A 268 13.86 7.49 12.70
CA THR A 268 12.69 8.26 13.14
C THR A 268 13.12 9.30 14.17
N PHE A 269 12.73 10.56 13.94
CA PHE A 269 12.99 11.64 14.88
C PHE A 269 11.71 12.40 15.22
N PRO A 270 11.54 12.85 16.48
CA PRO A 270 10.48 13.78 16.81
C PRO A 270 10.88 15.17 16.30
N CYS A 271 9.98 15.82 15.57
CA CYS A 271 10.13 17.22 15.21
C CYS A 271 9.46 18.13 16.24
N ILE A 272 9.85 19.39 16.21
CA ILE A 272 9.25 20.49 16.96
C ILE A 272 8.03 21.02 16.22
N ALA A 273 8.14 21.18 14.89
CA ALA A 273 7.10 21.66 14.00
C ALA A 273 7.42 21.31 12.55
N VAL A 274 6.37 21.23 11.72
CA VAL A 274 6.46 21.08 10.26
C VAL A 274 5.61 22.16 9.60
N TYR A 275 6.13 22.76 8.53
CA TYR A 275 5.41 23.74 7.71
C TYR A 275 5.36 23.28 6.27
N LEU A 276 4.18 23.39 5.64
CA LEU A 276 4.00 23.32 4.20
C LEU A 276 3.77 24.75 3.68
N GLU A 277 4.75 25.27 2.95
CA GLU A 277 4.92 26.70 2.71
C GLU A 277 4.97 27.51 4.02
N ASP A 278 3.93 28.30 4.26
CA ASP A 278 3.71 29.14 5.44
C ASP A 278 2.72 28.52 6.43
N TYR A 279 2.18 27.34 6.13
CA TYR A 279 1.15 26.68 6.92
C TYR A 279 1.74 25.65 7.86
N GLU A 280 1.52 25.79 9.17
CA GLU A 280 1.98 24.82 10.17
C GLU A 280 1.08 23.59 10.19
N LEU A 281 1.63 22.43 9.83
CA LEU A 281 0.94 21.15 9.90
C LEU A 281 0.86 20.66 11.34
N LYS A 282 -0.22 19.94 11.67
CA LYS A 282 -0.45 19.39 13.01
C LYS A 282 -0.24 17.89 13.00
N MET A 283 0.37 17.37 14.06
CA MET A 283 0.45 15.93 14.30
C MET A 283 -0.96 15.33 14.52
N PRO A 284 -1.15 14.03 14.28
CA PRO A 284 -2.40 13.33 14.57
C PRO A 284 -2.86 13.55 16.02
N ARG A 285 -4.18 13.62 16.20
CA ARG A 285 -4.81 13.86 17.51
C ARG A 285 -4.94 12.52 18.27
N ASP A 286 -3.99 12.24 19.16
CA ASP A 286 -4.05 11.08 20.04
C ASP A 286 -3.34 11.40 21.37
N ASP A 287 -4.04 11.25 22.49
CA ASP A 287 -3.53 11.58 23.84
C ASP A 287 -2.29 10.76 24.24
N LYS A 288 -2.07 9.61 23.61
CA LYS A 288 -0.92 8.72 23.85
C LYS A 288 0.23 8.96 22.86
N LEU A 289 0.03 9.82 21.85
CA LEU A 289 1.06 10.19 20.90
C LEU A 289 1.90 11.34 21.47
N GLU A 290 3.10 11.02 21.92
CA GLU A 290 3.95 11.96 22.67
C GLU A 290 4.62 13.02 21.78
N HIS A 291 4.86 12.70 20.50
CA HIS A 291 5.67 13.52 19.60
C HIS A 291 5.15 13.50 18.15
N PHE A 292 5.50 14.54 17.40
CA PHE A 292 5.30 14.60 15.95
C PHE A 292 6.48 13.93 15.24
N TRP A 293 6.31 12.68 14.82
CA TRP A 293 7.38 11.85 14.24
C TRP A 293 7.59 12.09 12.74
N ILE A 294 8.87 12.17 12.35
CA ILE A 294 9.34 12.19 10.96
C ILE A 294 10.16 10.94 10.70
N ASP A 295 9.76 10.19 9.68
CA ASP A 295 10.37 8.92 9.30
C ASP A 295 11.22 9.10 8.04
N PHE A 296 12.52 8.81 8.14
CA PHE A 296 13.50 8.81 7.06
C PHE A 296 13.68 7.37 6.59
N ASN A 297 13.14 7.05 5.41
CA ASN A 297 13.02 5.69 4.90
C ASN A 297 14.05 5.44 3.81
N ASN A 298 15.03 4.59 4.10
CA ASN A 298 16.17 4.35 3.21
C ASN A 298 15.78 3.49 1.99
N VAL A 299 14.94 2.46 2.17
CA VAL A 299 14.63 1.52 1.07
C VAL A 299 13.66 2.14 0.05
N SER A 300 12.70 2.92 0.52
CA SER A 300 11.72 3.60 -0.33
C SER A 300 12.18 4.98 -0.80
N HIS A 301 13.37 5.42 -0.37
CA HIS A 301 13.97 6.72 -0.70
C HIS A 301 12.98 7.88 -0.48
N ARG A 302 12.31 7.91 0.68
CA ARG A 302 11.37 8.98 1.01
C ARG A 302 11.41 9.38 2.48
N ILE A 303 11.12 10.65 2.73
CA ILE A 303 10.72 11.11 4.07
C ILE A 303 9.20 11.04 4.14
N SER A 304 8.65 10.53 5.25
CA SER A 304 7.20 10.47 5.48
C SER A 304 6.84 10.87 6.89
N PHE A 305 5.64 11.41 7.07
CA PHE A 305 5.08 11.70 8.38
C PHE A 305 3.55 11.79 8.31
N PHE A 306 2.90 11.49 9.43
CA PHE A 306 1.44 11.61 9.56
C PHE A 306 1.06 12.98 10.09
N ILE A 307 -0.02 13.54 9.58
CA ILE A 307 -0.63 14.79 10.04
C ILE A 307 -2.08 14.54 10.43
N ALA A 308 -2.63 15.37 11.31
CA ALA A 308 -4.07 15.33 11.57
C ALA A 308 -4.84 15.75 10.32
N ASP A 309 -5.90 15.00 10.01
CA ASP A 309 -6.97 15.52 9.17
C ASP A 309 -7.66 16.63 9.96
N GLU A 310 -7.81 17.79 9.33
CA GLU A 310 -8.43 18.93 9.99
C GLU A 310 -9.94 19.03 9.77
N ASP A 311 -10.47 18.29 8.81
CA ASP A 311 -11.89 18.26 8.45
C ASP A 311 -12.60 17.07 9.11
N GLU A 312 -11.90 15.96 9.34
CA GLU A 312 -12.42 14.78 10.03
C GLU A 312 -11.71 14.51 11.37
N GLU A 313 -12.47 14.54 12.46
CA GLU A 313 -11.97 14.23 13.80
C GLU A 313 -11.51 12.76 13.87
N ASP A 314 -10.34 12.53 14.48
CA ASP A 314 -9.66 11.22 14.60
C ASP A 314 -9.08 10.62 13.30
N LEU A 315 -9.13 11.32 12.17
CA LEU A 315 -8.41 10.92 10.95
C LEU A 315 -7.03 11.56 10.86
N TRP A 316 -6.19 10.91 10.06
CA TRP A 316 -4.84 11.38 9.74
C TRP A 316 -4.53 11.14 8.28
N GLU A 317 -3.64 11.97 7.75
CA GLU A 317 -3.13 11.89 6.38
C GLU A 317 -1.62 11.65 6.41
N THR A 318 -1.08 11.03 5.36
CA THR A 318 0.37 10.87 5.19
C THR A 318 0.88 11.95 4.23
N ILE A 319 1.89 12.71 4.65
CA ILE A 319 2.74 13.46 3.73
C ILE A 319 3.94 12.59 3.36
N SER A 320 4.21 12.47 2.07
CA SER A 320 5.32 11.69 1.53
C SER A 320 6.18 12.55 0.61
N LEU A 321 7.49 12.53 0.85
CA LEU A 321 8.52 13.31 0.15
C LEU A 321 9.53 12.34 -0.50
N PRO A 322 9.20 11.74 -1.65
CA PRO A 322 10.10 10.80 -2.34
C PRO A 322 11.25 11.54 -3.04
N GLU A 323 12.43 10.91 -3.08
CA GLU A 323 13.67 11.46 -3.65
C GLU A 323 13.48 12.00 -5.07
N ASN A 324 12.71 11.28 -5.91
CA ASN A 324 12.51 11.62 -7.32
C ASN A 324 11.77 12.95 -7.57
N ILE A 325 11.13 13.54 -6.54
CA ILE A 325 10.50 14.86 -6.64
C ILE A 325 11.28 15.95 -5.90
N ILE A 326 12.39 15.64 -5.23
CA ILE A 326 13.18 16.64 -4.50
C ILE A 326 14.08 17.40 -5.47
N VAL A 327 14.01 18.73 -5.43
CA VAL A 327 14.87 19.63 -6.22
C VAL A 327 16.14 19.98 -5.45
N GLU A 328 15.96 20.36 -4.18
CA GLU A 328 17.06 20.70 -3.29
C GLU A 328 16.61 20.56 -1.83
N TYR A 329 17.57 20.35 -0.93
CA TYR A 329 17.36 20.45 0.50
C TYR A 329 18.54 21.13 1.18
N SER A 330 18.31 21.72 2.35
CA SER A 330 19.35 22.33 3.17
C SER A 330 19.05 22.18 4.66
N VAL A 331 20.11 22.23 5.48
CA VAL A 331 20.01 22.19 6.94
C VAL A 331 20.66 23.45 7.51
N GLU A 332 19.88 24.30 8.17
CA GLU A 332 20.35 25.48 8.87
C GLU A 332 20.40 25.19 10.38
N VAL A 333 21.59 25.23 10.98
CA VAL A 333 21.76 25.04 12.43
C VAL A 333 21.59 26.38 13.14
N ARG A 334 20.63 26.43 14.07
CA ARG A 334 20.37 27.57 14.97
C ARG A 334 20.76 27.19 16.41
N SER A 335 20.71 28.14 17.33
CA SER A 335 21.26 27.98 18.70
C SER A 335 20.71 26.77 19.50
N LYS A 336 19.43 26.42 19.31
CA LYS A 336 18.74 25.31 20.00
C LYS A 336 18.12 24.27 19.08
N MET A 337 18.11 24.52 17.77
CA MET A 337 17.36 23.73 16.81
C MET A 337 18.09 23.70 15.48
N GLN A 338 17.70 22.78 14.62
CA GLN A 338 18.09 22.76 13.23
C GLN A 338 16.84 22.79 12.35
N VAL A 339 16.95 23.49 11.23
CA VAL A 339 15.85 23.72 10.28
C VAL A 339 16.20 23.02 8.98
N VAL A 340 15.41 22.02 8.62
CA VAL A 340 15.49 21.36 7.31
C VAL A 340 14.53 22.05 6.37
N MET A 341 15.02 22.53 5.24
CA MET A 341 14.18 23.08 4.17
C MET A 341 14.30 22.17 2.96
N ILE A 342 13.17 21.71 2.43
CA ILE A 342 13.09 20.81 1.29
C ILE A 342 12.21 21.47 0.23
N THR A 343 12.74 21.62 -0.98
CA THR A 343 12.03 22.13 -2.15
C THR A 343 11.75 20.97 -3.10
N MET A 344 10.50 20.86 -3.56
CA MET A 344 10.00 19.79 -4.41
C MET A 344 9.62 20.34 -5.79
N LEU A 345 9.77 19.50 -6.81
CA LEU A 345 9.42 19.80 -8.21
C LEU A 345 7.90 19.89 -8.38
N SER A 346 7.20 18.92 -7.79
CA SER A 346 5.76 18.81 -7.81
C SER A 346 5.20 19.07 -6.42
N PRO A 347 4.03 19.72 -6.32
CA PRO A 347 3.43 20.01 -5.02
C PRO A 347 2.99 18.75 -4.29
N VAL A 348 3.14 18.77 -2.97
CA VAL A 348 2.46 17.84 -2.05
C VAL A 348 1.28 18.54 -1.43
N SER A 349 0.20 17.79 -1.23
CA SER A 349 -1.05 18.31 -0.70
C SER A 349 -1.36 17.67 0.66
N SER A 350 -1.85 18.49 1.59
CA SER A 350 -2.79 18.07 2.63
C SER A 350 -4.21 18.49 2.22
N ALA A 351 -5.25 18.04 2.92
CA ALA A 351 -6.63 18.47 2.66
C ALA A 351 -6.80 20.01 2.55
N LYS A 352 -5.99 20.79 3.28
CA LYS A 352 -6.11 22.27 3.31
C LYS A 352 -5.05 23.05 2.56
N LYS A 353 -3.88 22.48 2.32
CA LYS A 353 -2.75 23.22 1.76
C LYS A 353 -2.04 22.40 0.70
N ASN A 354 -1.70 23.07 -0.39
CA ASN A 354 -0.84 22.53 -1.43
C ASN A 354 0.43 23.36 -1.51
N GLY A 355 1.59 22.73 -1.65
CA GLY A 355 2.86 23.44 -1.60
C GLY A 355 4.05 22.65 -2.14
N ASN A 356 5.08 23.39 -2.56
CA ASN A 356 6.32 22.84 -3.10
C ASN A 356 7.47 22.92 -2.10
N ARG A 357 7.27 23.50 -0.91
CA ARG A 357 8.30 23.63 0.10
C ARG A 357 7.84 23.12 1.46
N VAL A 358 8.62 22.20 2.02
CA VAL A 358 8.45 21.70 3.39
C VAL A 358 9.58 22.22 4.25
N THR A 359 9.25 22.77 5.43
CA THR A 359 10.22 23.18 6.44
C THR A 359 9.99 22.37 7.72
N ILE A 360 11.03 21.70 8.22
CA ILE A 360 10.94 20.87 9.42
C ILE A 360 11.91 21.38 10.48
N HIS A 361 11.40 21.57 11.68
CA HIS A 361 12.15 22.04 12.84
C HIS A 361 12.50 20.86 13.73
N PHE A 362 13.78 20.64 14.02
CA PHE A 362 14.24 19.57 14.91
C PHE A 362 15.06 20.14 16.07
N ASP A 363 15.10 19.41 17.19
CA ASP A 363 16.10 19.67 18.22
C ASP A 363 17.51 19.47 17.65
N LYS A 364 18.47 20.29 18.09
CA LYS A 364 19.86 20.24 17.59
C LYS A 364 20.62 18.96 17.94
N SER A 365 20.12 18.15 18.87
CA SER A 365 20.76 16.91 19.30
C SER A 365 20.62 15.76 18.30
N PHE A 366 19.68 15.85 17.35
CA PHE A 366 19.47 14.82 16.34
C PHE A 366 20.46 14.93 15.19
N ASP A 367 20.96 13.79 14.72
CA ASP A 367 21.85 13.74 13.55
C ASP A 367 21.04 13.69 12.24
N ILE A 368 20.52 14.85 11.87
CA ILE A 368 19.63 15.01 10.71
C ILE A 368 20.37 14.89 9.38
N LEU A 369 21.64 15.32 9.33
CA LEU A 369 22.45 15.22 8.11
C LEU A 369 22.68 13.76 7.71
N THR A 370 23.01 12.89 8.66
CA THR A 370 23.13 11.45 8.40
C THR A 370 21.80 10.85 7.97
N ALA A 371 20.68 11.26 8.58
CA ALA A 371 19.37 10.75 8.19
C ALA A 371 18.96 11.18 6.77
N LEU A 372 19.24 12.43 6.38
CA LEU A 372 19.01 12.92 5.03
C LEU A 372 19.87 12.20 3.99
N GLY A 373 21.17 12.05 4.25
CA GLY A 373 22.09 11.35 3.33
C GLY A 373 21.85 9.85 3.18
N ASN A 374 21.03 9.27 4.05
CA ASN A 374 20.55 7.89 3.91
C ASN A 374 19.30 7.78 3.03
N VAL A 375 18.69 8.90 2.62
CA VAL A 375 17.44 8.94 1.85
C VAL A 375 17.64 9.62 0.49
N PHE A 376 18.33 10.77 0.45
CA PHE A 376 18.53 11.63 -0.72
C PHE A 376 20.01 11.78 -1.14
#